data_AF-A0A7W7J242-F1
#
_entry.id   AF-A0A7W7J242-F1
#
_cell.length_a   1.000
_cell.length_b   1.000
_cell.length_c   1.000
_cell.angle_alpha   90.00
_cell.angle_beta   90.00
_cell.angle_gamma   90.00
#
_symmetry.space_group_name_H-M   'P 1'
#
loop_
_entity.id
_entity.type
_entity.pdbx_description
1 polymer ?
#
loop_
_entity_poly.entity_id
_entity_poly.type
_entity_poly.pdbx_seq_one_letter_code
_entity_poly.pdbx_strand_id
1 'polypeptide(L)'
;MDGLNKEEKAVLTEIMSIKEVGVKIGRKDKECVVKWLNANNVTIHRMPKLIFVYKIDFECAMILPQVKDFKRTFPTQWERYYQKTIKNEALFSLIMLKLEVETAFQPTTKVKRSKKDEELYQKLMS
;
A
#
# COMPACT_ATOMS: atom_id res chain seq x y z
N MET A 1 27.89 -3.36 3.71
CA MET A 1 26.80 -3.58 2.73
C MET A 1 26.40 -5.03 2.80
N ASP A 2 25.37 -5.25 3.63
CA ASP A 2 24.27 -6.21 3.47
C ASP A 2 24.57 -7.71 3.45
N GLY A 3 25.01 -8.19 4.62
CA GLY A 3 24.76 -9.56 5.05
C GLY A 3 23.32 -9.74 5.53
N LEU A 4 22.35 -9.74 4.60
CA LEU A 4 20.99 -10.19 4.90
C LEU A 4 21.01 -11.71 5.09
N ASN A 5 20.53 -12.16 6.25
CA ASN A 5 20.57 -13.56 6.68
C ASN A 5 19.69 -14.42 5.75
N LYS A 6 20.06 -15.69 5.58
CA LYS A 6 19.41 -16.61 4.61
C LYS A 6 17.92 -16.82 4.93
N GLU A 7 17.54 -16.65 6.20
CA GLU A 7 16.17 -16.70 6.71
C GLU A 7 15.37 -15.43 6.38
N GLU A 8 15.98 -14.25 6.44
CA GLU A 8 15.33 -12.98 6.09
C GLU A 8 15.03 -12.90 4.59
N LYS A 9 15.94 -13.46 3.76
CA LYS A 9 15.68 -13.66 2.32
C LYS A 9 14.52 -14.62 2.06
N ALA A 10 14.38 -15.68 2.86
CA ALA A 10 13.30 -16.65 2.70
C ALA A 10 11.92 -16.02 2.95
N VAL A 11 11.79 -15.18 3.99
CA VAL A 11 10.55 -14.46 4.33
C VAL A 11 10.13 -13.47 3.22
N LEU A 12 11.09 -12.82 2.56
CA LEU A 12 10.84 -11.93 1.42
C LEU A 12 10.42 -12.67 0.14
N THR A 13 10.66 -13.99 0.07
CA THR A 13 10.39 -14.82 -1.12
C THR A 13 9.24 -15.81 -0.95
N GLU A 14 8.46 -15.72 0.12
CA GLU A 14 7.26 -16.56 0.22
C GLU A 14 6.27 -16.17 -0.89
N ILE A 15 6.07 -17.11 -1.80
CA ILE A 15 5.14 -16.99 -2.92
C ILE A 15 3.82 -17.67 -2.56
N MET A 16 2.72 -17.09 -3.02
CA MET A 16 1.39 -17.70 -2.93
C MET A 16 0.82 -17.92 -4.31
N SER A 17 0.21 -19.08 -4.50
CA SER A 17 -0.59 -19.38 -5.68
C SER A 17 -1.91 -18.61 -5.65
N ILE A 18 -2.50 -18.39 -6.83
CA ILE A 18 -3.82 -17.76 -6.95
C ILE A 18 -4.91 -18.53 -6.19
N LYS A 19 -4.76 -19.85 -6.04
CA LYS A 19 -5.71 -20.67 -5.27
C LYS A 19 -5.64 -20.35 -3.78
N GLU A 20 -4.44 -20.25 -3.21
CA GLU A 20 -4.24 -19.91 -1.80
C GLU A 20 -4.70 -18.49 -1.49
N VAL A 21 -4.44 -17.55 -2.41
CA VAL A 21 -4.99 -16.19 -2.35
C VAL A 21 -6.52 -16.25 -2.29
N GLY A 22 -7.15 -17.04 -3.18
CA GLY A 22 -8.60 -17.23 -3.20
C GLY A 22 -9.18 -17.71 -1.87
N VAL A 23 -8.52 -18.69 -1.23
CA VAL A 23 -8.91 -19.17 0.10
C VAL A 23 -8.81 -18.05 1.14
N LYS A 24 -7.73 -17.26 1.14
CA LYS A 24 -7.55 -16.16 2.10
C LYS A 24 -8.56 -15.03 1.93
N ILE A 25 -8.96 -14.72 0.70
CA ILE A 25 -9.98 -13.68 0.43
C ILE A 25 -11.42 -14.22 0.46
N GLY A 26 -11.61 -15.52 0.70
CA GLY A 26 -12.93 -16.16 0.71
C GLY A 26 -13.61 -16.23 -0.67
N ARG A 27 -12.85 -16.28 -1.76
CA ARG A 27 -13.36 -16.35 -3.14
C ARG A 27 -12.90 -17.64 -3.82
N LYS A 28 -13.85 -18.36 -4.42
CA LYS A 28 -13.57 -19.59 -5.18
C LYS A 28 -13.23 -19.33 -6.65
N ASP A 29 -13.80 -18.27 -7.22
CA ASP A 29 -13.66 -17.97 -8.65
C ASP A 29 -12.33 -17.29 -8.96
N LYS A 30 -11.54 -17.91 -9.83
CA LYS A 30 -10.22 -17.40 -10.25
C LYS A 30 -10.30 -15.99 -10.82
N GLU A 31 -11.31 -15.68 -11.62
CA GLU A 31 -11.49 -14.34 -12.20
C GLU A 31 -11.75 -13.27 -11.13
N CYS A 32 -12.55 -13.60 -10.11
CA CYS A 32 -12.81 -12.72 -8.99
C CYS A 32 -11.54 -12.48 -8.17
N VAL A 33 -10.71 -13.50 -7.98
CA VAL A 33 -9.40 -13.37 -7.31
C VAL A 33 -8.48 -12.44 -8.10
N VAL A 34 -8.39 -12.61 -9.42
CA VAL A 34 -7.55 -11.77 -10.29
C VAL A 34 -8.05 -10.32 -10.30
N LYS A 35 -9.38 -10.10 -10.39
CA LYS A 35 -9.97 -8.75 -10.29
C LYS A 35 -9.64 -8.09 -8.96
N TRP A 36 -9.73 -8.83 -7.86
CA TRP A 36 -9.39 -8.32 -6.54
C TRP A 36 -7.90 -7.95 -6.43
N LEU A 37 -7.00 -8.81 -6.93
CA LEU A 37 -5.56 -8.55 -6.93
C LEU A 37 -5.22 -7.27 -7.72
N ASN A 38 -5.79 -7.13 -8.91
CA ASN A 38 -5.59 -5.93 -9.74
C ASN A 38 -6.15 -4.66 -9.06
N ALA A 39 -7.34 -4.74 -8.45
CA ALA A 39 -7.95 -3.60 -7.77
C ALA A 39 -7.16 -3.12 -6.54
N ASN A 40 -6.39 -4.02 -5.92
CA ASN A 40 -5.55 -3.72 -4.75
C ASN A 40 -4.07 -3.48 -5.12
N ASN A 41 -3.75 -3.26 -6.40
CA ASN A 41 -2.39 -3.04 -6.90
C ASN A 41 -1.40 -4.15 -6.50
N VAL A 42 -1.86 -5.40 -6.53
CA VAL A 42 -1.02 -6.57 -6.27
C VAL A 42 -0.60 -7.20 -7.59
N THR A 43 0.71 -7.23 -7.85
CA THR A 43 1.28 -7.75 -9.10
C THR A 43 1.16 -9.26 -9.17
N ILE A 44 0.60 -9.75 -10.28
CA ILE A 44 0.55 -11.18 -10.59
C ILE A 44 1.77 -11.54 -11.43
N HIS A 45 2.64 -12.36 -10.88
CA HIS A 45 3.84 -12.85 -11.56
C HIS A 45 3.52 -14.13 -12.33
N ARG A 46 4.02 -14.22 -13.56
CA ARG A 46 3.85 -15.37 -14.45
C ARG A 46 5.22 -15.91 -14.85
N MET A 47 5.47 -17.15 -14.46
CA MET A 47 6.56 -17.99 -14.95
C MET A 47 5.96 -19.13 -15.79
N PRO A 48 6.74 -19.76 -16.69
CA PRO A 48 6.24 -20.76 -17.64
C PRO A 48 5.40 -21.91 -17.05
N LYS A 49 5.58 -22.23 -15.75
CA LYS A 49 4.83 -23.28 -15.05
C LYS A 49 4.10 -22.78 -13.79
N LEU A 50 4.16 -21.49 -13.49
CA LEU A 50 3.71 -20.96 -12.20
C LEU A 50 3.15 -19.55 -12.32
N ILE A 51 1.94 -19.37 -11.80
CA ILE A 51 1.33 -18.05 -11.61
C ILE A 51 1.21 -17.83 -10.11
N PHE A 52 1.86 -16.79 -9.62
CA PHE A 52 1.99 -16.53 -8.19
C PHE A 52 1.99 -15.05 -7.88
N VAL A 53 1.86 -14.76 -6.59
CA VAL A 53 1.90 -13.43 -5.98
C VAL A 53 2.85 -13.51 -4.80
N TYR A 54 3.62 -12.45 -4.54
CA TYR A 54 4.44 -12.39 -3.33
C TYR A 54 3.54 -12.22 -2.09
N LYS A 55 3.76 -13.05 -1.07
CA LYS A 55 2.96 -13.05 0.15
C LYS A 55 2.99 -11.67 0.84
N ILE A 56 4.16 -11.03 0.86
CA ILE A 56 4.33 -9.70 1.46
C ILE A 56 3.48 -8.63 0.77
N ASP A 57 3.39 -8.66 -0.56
CA ASP A 57 2.55 -7.71 -1.32
C ASP A 57 1.07 -7.93 -1.04
N PHE A 58 0.66 -9.20 -0.96
CA PHE A 58 -0.71 -9.56 -0.60
C PHE A 58 -1.07 -9.15 0.83
N GLU A 59 -0.22 -9.43 1.80
CA GLU A 59 -0.45 -9.05 3.21
C GLU A 59 -0.47 -7.53 3.37
N CYS A 60 0.41 -6.83 2.66
CA CYS A 60 0.41 -5.37 2.59
C CYS A 60 -0.95 -4.86 2.07
N ALA A 61 -1.44 -5.40 0.96
CA ALA A 61 -2.73 -5.03 0.38
C ALA A 61 -3.93 -5.32 1.30
N MET A 62 -3.88 -6.40 2.09
CA MET A 62 -4.93 -6.73 3.07
C MET A 62 -4.98 -5.75 4.24
N ILE A 63 -3.82 -5.28 4.70
CA ILE A 63 -3.69 -4.40 5.87
C ILE A 63 -3.90 -2.93 5.49
N LEU A 64 -3.54 -2.53 4.26
CA LEU A 64 -3.57 -1.15 3.79
C LEU A 64 -4.91 -0.42 4.03
N PRO A 65 -6.09 -1.01 3.75
CA PRO A 65 -7.37 -0.36 4.01
C PRO A 65 -7.59 -0.04 5.49
N GLN A 66 -7.23 -0.97 6.38
CA GLN A 66 -7.35 -0.76 7.83
C GLN A 66 -6.42 0.35 8.31
N VAL A 67 -5.18 0.37 7.81
CA VAL A 67 -4.20 1.43 8.15
C VAL A 67 -4.69 2.79 7.67
N LYS A 68 -5.30 2.87 6.48
CA LYS A 68 -5.89 4.11 5.95
C LYS A 68 -7.04 4.60 6.82
N ASP A 69 -7.96 3.72 7.20
CA ASP A 69 -9.07 4.06 8.09
C ASP A 69 -8.56 4.51 9.47
N PHE A 70 -7.52 3.85 9.98
CA PHE A 70 -6.93 4.21 11.26
C PHE A 70 -6.17 5.54 11.20
N LYS A 71 -5.42 5.79 10.13
CA LYS A 71 -4.76 7.08 9.86
C LYS A 71 -5.78 8.22 9.76
N ARG A 72 -6.94 7.98 9.13
CA ARG A 72 -8.04 8.96 9.08
C ARG A 72 -8.61 9.26 10.46
N THR A 73 -8.70 8.26 11.33
CA THR A 73 -9.34 8.39 12.66
C THR A 73 -8.36 8.92 13.72
N PHE A 74 -7.10 8.51 13.68
CA PHE A 74 -6.05 8.83 14.65
C PHE A 74 -4.74 9.25 13.94
N PRO A 75 -4.72 10.43 13.30
CA PRO A 75 -3.63 10.85 12.41
C PRO A 75 -2.26 11.02 13.10
N THR A 76 -2.22 11.16 14.43
CA THR A 76 -0.98 11.36 15.20
C THR A 76 -0.43 10.09 15.85
N GLN A 77 -1.23 9.03 15.98
CA GLN A 77 -0.85 7.83 16.75
C GLN A 77 -0.84 6.53 15.95
N TRP A 78 -1.39 6.55 14.73
CA TRP A 78 -1.51 5.36 13.88
C TRP A 78 -0.17 4.66 13.62
N GLU A 79 0.90 5.42 13.39
CA GLU A 79 2.23 4.88 13.12
C GLU A 79 2.77 4.08 14.32
N ARG A 80 2.72 4.66 15.53
CA ARG A 80 3.17 4.00 16.77
C ARG A 80 2.36 2.76 17.11
N TYR A 81 1.07 2.76 16.77
CA TYR A 81 0.20 1.60 16.96
C TYR A 81 0.65 0.46 16.04
N TYR A 82 0.76 0.72 14.74
CA TYR A 82 1.13 -0.31 13.76
C TYR A 82 2.57 -0.80 13.92
N GLN A 83 3.49 0.05 14.39
CA GLN A 83 4.85 -0.36 14.73
C GLN A 83 4.87 -1.42 15.85
N LYS A 84 3.93 -1.36 16.79
CA LYS A 84 3.82 -2.35 17.89
C LYS A 84 3.06 -3.61 17.48
N THR A 85 2.13 -3.51 16.53
CA THR A 85 1.26 -4.62 16.14
C THR A 85 1.87 -5.49 15.03
N ILE A 86 2.60 -4.89 14.10
CA ILE A 86 3.20 -5.62 12.97
C ILE A 86 4.54 -6.23 13.42
N LYS A 87 4.59 -7.56 13.50
CA LYS A 87 5.80 -8.30 13.87
C LYS A 87 6.86 -8.36 12.76
N ASN A 88 6.46 -8.11 11.52
CA ASN A 88 7.35 -8.16 10.36
C ASN A 88 7.76 -6.74 9.93
N GLU A 89 9.02 -6.38 10.21
CA GLU A 89 9.56 -5.05 9.92
C GLU A 89 9.56 -4.71 8.42
N ALA A 90 9.79 -5.69 7.54
CA ALA A 90 9.74 -5.49 6.09
C ALA A 90 8.32 -5.12 5.62
N LEU A 91 7.29 -5.76 6.21
CA LEU A 91 5.89 -5.45 5.93
C LEU A 91 5.52 -4.04 6.42
N PHE A 92 5.98 -3.67 7.62
CA PHE A 92 5.78 -2.32 8.14
C PHE A 92 6.41 -1.26 7.22
N SER A 93 7.67 -1.46 6.83
CA SER A 93 8.40 -0.56 5.93
C SER A 93 7.71 -0.42 4.57
N LEU A 94 7.21 -1.53 4.01
CA LEU A 94 6.47 -1.52 2.75
C LEU A 94 5.15 -0.75 2.84
N ILE A 95 4.42 -0.87 3.96
CA ILE A 95 3.18 -0.12 4.20
C ILE A 95 3.49 1.38 4.30
N MET A 96 4.52 1.77 5.04
CA MET A 96 4.90 3.18 5.17
C MET A 96 5.27 3.78 3.80
N LEU A 97 6.09 3.06 3.02
CA LEU A 97 6.45 3.48 1.66
C LEU A 97 5.21 3.67 0.77
N LYS A 98 4.27 2.72 0.78
CA LYS A 98 3.05 2.82 -0.02
C LYS A 98 2.18 4.02 0.40
N LEU A 99 2.12 4.33 1.69
CA LEU A 99 1.35 5.47 2.19
C LEU A 99 2.01 6.81 1.87
N GLU A 100 3.34 6.90 1.93
CA GLU A 100 4.10 8.10 1.53
C GLU A 100 3.94 8.40 0.05
N VAL A 101 4.05 7.36 -0.80
CA VAL A 101 3.86 7.48 -2.26
C VAL A 101 2.47 8.02 -2.60
N GLU A 102 1.42 7.61 -1.87
CA GLU A 102 0.07 8.16 -2.08
C GLU A 102 -0.07 9.62 -1.63
N THR A 103 0.61 10.03 -0.54
CA THR A 103 0.55 11.43 -0.07
C THR A 103 1.24 12.42 -1.00
N ALA A 104 2.10 11.95 -1.90
CA ALA A 104 2.74 12.79 -2.91
C ALA A 104 1.79 13.22 -4.05
N PHE A 105 0.49 12.92 -3.98
CA PHE A 105 -0.50 13.40 -4.95
C PHE A 105 -0.49 14.94 -5.00
N GLN A 106 0.16 15.47 -6.03
CA GLN A 106 0.10 16.88 -6.35
C GLN A 106 -1.22 17.18 -7.06
N PRO A 107 -2.03 18.14 -6.59
CA PRO A 107 -3.21 18.57 -7.31
C PRO A 107 -2.86 18.97 -8.75
N THR A 108 -3.41 18.25 -9.72
CA THR A 108 -3.23 18.56 -11.16
C THR A 108 -4.08 19.76 -11.60
N THR A 109 -5.11 20.09 -10.83
CA THR A 109 -5.98 21.22 -11.08
C THR A 109 -5.31 22.52 -10.63
N LYS A 110 -4.80 23.31 -11.58
CA LYS A 110 -4.46 24.71 -11.32
C LYS A 110 -5.76 25.49 -11.13
N VAL A 111 -6.09 25.85 -9.90
CA VAL A 111 -7.18 26.80 -9.64
C VAL A 111 -6.77 28.15 -10.21
N LYS A 112 -7.50 28.64 -11.22
CA LYS A 112 -7.26 29.96 -11.80
C LYS A 112 -7.76 31.00 -10.80
N ARG A 113 -6.86 31.86 -10.30
CA ARG A 113 -7.21 32.97 -9.41
C ARG A 113 -8.20 33.90 -10.11
N SER A 114 -9.25 34.29 -9.41
CA SER A 114 -10.10 35.40 -9.85
C SER A 114 -9.43 36.74 -9.52
N LYS A 115 -9.88 37.84 -10.14
CA LYS A 115 -9.37 39.19 -9.79
C LYS A 115 -9.48 39.50 -8.30
N LYS A 116 -10.55 39.03 -7.64
CA LYS A 116 -10.77 39.21 -6.20
C LYS A 116 -9.74 38.46 -5.36
N ASP A 117 -9.31 37.28 -5.82
CA ASP A 117 -8.29 36.48 -5.12
C ASP A 117 -6.91 37.11 -5.25
N GLU A 118 -6.61 37.73 -6.40
CA GLU A 118 -5.36 38.47 -6.62
C GLU A 118 -5.28 39.71 -5.70
N GLU A 119 -6.38 40.48 -5.61
CA GLU A 119 -6.48 41.65 -4.73
C GLU A 119 -6.34 41.26 -3.25
N LEU A 120 -7.00 40.17 -2.83
CA LEU A 120 -6.89 39.65 -1.47
C LEU A 120 -5.48 39.14 -1.16
N TYR A 121 -4.84 38.44 -2.11
CA TYR A 121 -3.47 37.95 -1.95
C TYR A 121 -2.48 39.09 -1.76
N GLN A 122 -2.57 40.15 -2.57
CA GLN A 122 -1.69 41.32 -2.43
C GLN A 122 -1.85 42.01 -1.08
N LYS A 123 -3.09 42.08 -0.55
CA LYS A 123 -3.40 42.68 0.75
C LYS A 123 -2.89 41.86 1.95
N LEU A 124 -2.72 40.55 1.77
CA LEU A 124 -2.19 39.65 2.81
C LEU A 124 -0.66 39.54 2.79
N MET A 125 -0.04 39.90 1.65
CA MET A 125 1.42 39.91 1.47
C MET A 125 2.06 41.27 1.77
N SER A 126 1.25 42.31 2.01
CA SER A 126 1.64 43.63 2.52
C SER A 126 1.61 43.67 4.04
#